data_AF-A0A1J3J6P0-F1
#
_entry.id   AF-A0A1J3J6P0-F1
#
_cell.length_a   1.000
_cell.length_b   1.000
_cell.length_c   1.000
_cell.angle_alpha   90.00
_cell.angle_beta   90.00
_cell.angle_gamma   90.00
#
_symmetry.space_group_name_H-M   'P 1'
#
loop_
_entity.id
_entity.type
_entity.pdbx_description
1 polymer ?
#
loop_
_entity_poly.entity_id
_entity_poly.type
_entity_poly.pdbx_seq_one_letter_code
_entity_poly.pdbx_strand_id
1 'polypeptide(L)' 'PLFNEIESLLKETKIAPADVAEDLMKKNREIDADGSLNDLVKALERKKKIQKAQLVDENKEKHGKKIFNPFRMIF' A
#
# COMPACT_ATOMS: atom_id res chain seq x y z
N PRO A 1 9.52 20.46 7.72
CA PRO A 1 8.48 19.60 8.33
C PRO A 1 7.92 18.58 7.33
N LEU A 2 7.51 19.02 6.14
CA LEU A 2 6.93 18.18 5.08
C LEU A 2 7.82 16.99 4.65
N PHE A 3 9.12 17.23 4.44
CA PHE A 3 10.05 16.16 4.04
C PHE A 3 10.26 15.10 5.12
N ASN A 4 10.23 15.48 6.40
CA ASN A 4 10.35 14.53 7.52
C ASN A 4 9.12 13.61 7.58
N GLU A 5 7.93 14.15 7.28
CA GLU A 5 6.69 13.37 7.21
C GLU A 5 6.72 12.39 6.03
N ILE A 6 7.15 12.84 4.85
CA ILE A 6 7.34 11.99 3.68
C ILE A 6 8.36 10.87 3.97
N GLU A 7 9.49 11.19 4.60
CA GLU A 7 10.50 10.20 4.99
C GLU A 7 9.92 9.13 5.94
N SER A 8 9.16 9.56 6.96
CA SER A 8 8.49 8.63 7.88
C SER A 8 7.50 7.74 7.14
N LEU A 9 6.68 8.31 6.26
CA LEU A 9 5.69 7.57 5.48
C LEU A 9 6.34 6.58 4.50
N LEU A 10 7.45 6.95 3.86
CA LEU A 10 8.21 6.06 2.97
C LEU A 10 8.81 4.87 3.73
N LYS A 11 9.29 5.08 4.96
CA LYS A 11 9.79 3.97 5.81
C LYS A 11 8.68 2.99 6.23
N GLU A 12 7.47 3.50 6.41
CA GLU A 12 6.32 2.70 6.85
C GLU A 12 5.54 2.04 5.71
N THR A 13 5.81 2.40 4.45
CA THR A 13 5.04 1.93 3.29
C THR A 13 5.91 1.18 2.30
N LYS A 14 5.39 0.07 1.78
CA LYS A 14 5.98 -0.64 0.65
C LYS A 14 5.56 0.07 -0.64
N ILE A 15 6.39 0.98 -1.12
CA ILE A 15 6.20 1.72 -2.38
C ILE A 15 7.44 1.59 -3.26
N ALA A 16 7.25 1.42 -4.58
CA ALA A 16 8.36 1.33 -5.50
C ALA A 16 8.89 2.73 -5.83
N PRO A 17 10.20 2.90 -6.07
CA PRO A 17 10.76 4.18 -6.51
C PRO A 17 10.10 4.74 -7.78
N ALA A 18 9.63 3.87 -8.68
CA ALA A 18 8.89 4.26 -9.88
C ALA A 18 7.51 4.85 -9.58
N ASP A 19 6.79 4.30 -8.60
CA ASP A 19 5.48 4.82 -8.17
C ASP A 19 5.65 6.24 -7.57
N VAL A 20 6.70 6.43 -6.76
CA VAL A 20 7.03 7.76 -6.20
C VAL A 20 7.33 8.76 -7.32
N ALA A 21 8.08 8.34 -8.34
CA ALA A 21 8.37 9.19 -9.48
C ALA A 21 7.10 9.53 -10.29
N GLU A 22 6.16 8.60 -10.44
CA GLU A 22 4.88 8.84 -11.11
C GLU A 22 4.03 9.88 -10.38
N ASP A 23 3.97 9.82 -9.05
CA ASP A 23 3.25 10.80 -8.23
C ASP A 23 3.86 12.22 -8.36
N LEU A 24 5.20 12.30 -8.50
CA LEU A 24 5.93 13.55 -8.60
C LEU A 24 5.96 14.12 -10.03
N MET A 25 6.04 13.26 -11.05
CA MET A 25 6.24 13.61 -12.46
C MET A 25 4.94 13.43 -13.26
N LYS A 26 3.96 14.29 -13.00
CA LYS A 26 2.73 14.31 -13.80
C LYS A 26 3.02 14.79 -15.22
N LYS A 27 2.68 13.96 -16.21
CA LYS A 27 3.03 14.17 -17.63
C LYS A 27 2.43 15.43 -18.29
N ASN A 28 1.49 16.14 -17.67
CA ASN A 28 0.60 17.06 -18.40
C ASN A 28 0.19 18.36 -17.66
N ARG A 29 0.90 18.76 -16.60
CA ARG A 29 0.62 20.04 -15.91
C ARG A 29 1.90 20.81 -15.70
N GLU A 30 1.76 22.14 -15.70
CA GLU A 30 2.77 23.05 -15.17
C GLU A 30 3.28 22.49 -13.83
N ILE A 31 4.61 22.44 -13.67
CA ILE A 31 5.24 21.72 -12.54
C ILE A 31 4.97 22.51 -11.25
N ASP A 32 3.84 22.21 -10.62
CA ASP A 32 3.51 22.65 -9.27
C ASP A 32 4.16 21.70 -8.27
N ALA A 33 5.36 22.07 -7.81
CA ALA A 33 6.14 21.29 -6.86
C ALA A 33 5.36 21.04 -5.56
N ASP A 34 4.62 22.03 -5.06
CA ASP A 34 3.84 21.90 -3.83
C ASP A 34 2.64 20.97 -4.02
N GLY A 35 1.96 21.09 -5.17
CA GLY A 35 0.90 20.17 -5.57
C GLY A 35 1.37 18.72 -5.70
N SER A 36 2.53 18.50 -6.35
CA SER A 36 3.12 17.17 -6.49
C SER A 36 3.52 16.57 -5.14
N LEU A 37 4.11 17.35 -4.24
CA LEU A 37 4.48 16.86 -2.90
C LEU A 37 3.25 16.54 -2.05
N ASN A 38 2.20 17.36 -2.11
CA ASN A 38 0.95 17.09 -1.39
C ASN A 38 0.25 15.82 -1.90
N ASP A 39 0.28 15.59 -3.21
CA ASP A 39 -0.32 14.39 -3.78
C ASP A 39 0.47 13.12 -3.45
N LEU A 40 1.81 13.19 -3.40
CA LEU A 40 2.65 12.11 -2.89
C LEU A 40 2.29 11.76 -1.43
N VAL A 41 2.13 12.76 -0.56
CA VAL A 41 1.73 12.52 0.85
C VAL A 41 0.39 11.78 0.92
N LYS A 42 -0.63 12.22 0.15
CA LYS A 42 -1.93 11.54 0.10
C LYS A 42 -1.83 10.11 -0.42
N ALA A 43 -1.00 9.87 -1.44
CA ALA A 43 -0.78 8.53 -1.98
C ALA A 43 -0.16 7.60 -0.92
N LEU A 44 0.86 8.08 -0.21
CA LEU A 44 1.52 7.33 0.87
C LEU A 44 0.58 7.04 2.04
N GLU A 45 -0.24 8.01 2.47
CA GLU A 45 -1.24 7.76 3.52
C GLU A 45 -2.28 6.71 3.12
N ARG A 46 -2.75 6.75 1.87
CA ARG A 46 -3.68 5.73 1.33
C ARG A 46 -3.02 4.36 1.29
N LYS A 47 -1.78 4.27 0.77
CA LYS A 47 -1.01 3.01 0.75
C LYS A 47 -0.80 2.47 2.17
N LYS A 48 -0.50 3.33 3.15
CA LYS A 48 -0.37 2.95 4.57
C LYS A 48 -1.68 2.39 5.13
N LYS A 49 -2.81 3.02 4.84
CA LYS A 49 -4.15 2.54 5.27
C LYS A 49 -4.49 1.18 4.64
N ILE A 50 -4.23 1.01 3.35
CA ILE A 50 -4.48 -0.26 2.64
C ILE A 50 -3.60 -1.38 3.19
N GLN A 51 -2.30 -1.13 3.40
CA GLN A 51 -1.40 -2.11 4.00
C GLN A 51 -1.83 -2.52 5.41
N LYS A 52 -2.27 -1.55 6.24
CA LYS A 52 -2.83 -1.85 7.56
C LYS A 52 -4.11 -2.67 7.49
N ALA A 53 -5.00 -2.38 6.54
CA ALA A 53 -6.23 -3.15 6.35
C ALA A 53 -5.95 -4.59 5.88
N GLN A 54 -5.00 -4.78 4.97
CA GLN A 54 -4.57 -6.09 4.50
C GLN A 54 -3.95 -6.94 5.63
N LEU A 55 -3.11 -6.34 6.49
CA LEU A 55 -2.52 -7.01 7.66
C LEU A 55 -3.58 -7.47 8.70
N VAL A 56 -4.71 -6.76 8.80
CA VAL A 56 -5.81 -7.11 9.71
C VAL A 56 -6.66 -8.26 9.14
N ASP A 57 -6.82 -8.33 7.82
CA ASP A 57 -7.58 -9.39 7.14
C ASP A 57 -6.80 -10.72 7.14
N GLU A 58 -5.47 -10.67 6.92
CA GLU A 58 -4.57 -11.82 6.98
C GLU A 58 -4.50 -12.50 8.37
N ASN A 59 -4.89 -11.81 9.43
CA ASN A 59 -4.97 -12.37 10.79
C ASN A 59 -6.29 -13.10 11.10
N LYS A 60 -7.32 -13.02 10.24
CA LYS A 60 -8.56 -13.81 10.39
C LYS A 60 -8.54 -15.16 9.65
N GLU A 61 -7.65 -15.34 8.68
CA GLU A 61 -7.63 -16.53 7.81
C GLU A 61 -6.73 -17.68 8.32
N LYS A 62 -6.26 -17.65 9.58
CA LYS A 62 -5.49 -18.77 10.18
C LYS A 62 -6.28 -19.66 11.14
N HIS A 63 -7.60 -19.49 11.27
CA HIS A 63 -8.43 -20.39 12.07
C HIS A 63 -9.73 -20.80 11.35
N GLY A 64 -9.60 -21.47 10.20
CA GLY A 64 -10.74 -21.83 9.35
C GLY A 64 -10.55 -23.10 8.52
N LYS A 65 -10.40 -24.25 9.19
CA LYS A 65 -10.90 -25.58 8.77
C LYS A 65 -10.54 -26.11 7.37
N LYS A 66 -9.57 -27.04 7.40
CA LYS A 66 -9.51 -28.35 6.71
C LYS A 66 -10.22 -28.44 5.34
N ILE A 67 -9.40 -28.53 4.30
CA ILE A 67 -9.77 -29.03 2.97
C ILE A 67 -10.55 -30.35 3.13
N PHE A 68 -11.85 -30.33 2.85
CA PHE A 68 -12.64 -31.55 2.70
C PHE A 68 -12.26 -32.18 1.35
N ASN A 69 -11.43 -33.22 1.38
CA ASN A 69 -11.13 -34.05 0.22
C ASN A 69 -12.18 -35.18 0.14
N PRO A 70 -13.14 -35.13 -0.81
CA PRO A 70 -14.17 -36.17 -0.96
C PRO A 70 -13.60 -37.54 -1.38
N PHE A 71 -12.34 -37.60 -1.82
CA PHE A 71 -11.69 -38.83 -2.29
C PHE A 71 -11.22 -39.78 -1.18
N ARG A 72 -11.25 -39.38 0.09
CA ARG A 72 -10.76 -40.24 1.20
C ARG A 72 -11.79 -41.29 1.68
N MET A 73 -12.97 -41.36 1.05
CA MET A 73 -14.08 -42.21 1.50
C MET A 73 -14.44 -43.33 0.52
N ILE A 74 -13.62 -43.59 -0.52
CA ILE A 74 -13.93 -44.60 -1.56
C ILE A 74 -12.83 -45.68 -1.68
N PHE A 75 -12.05 -45.93 -0.62
CA PHE A 75 -11.20 -47.12 -0.52
C PHE A 75 -11.21 -47.68 0.89
#